data_AF-A0A1B7KU19-F1
#
_entry.id   AF-A0A1B7KU19-F1
#
_cell.length_a   1.000
_cell.length_b   1.000
_cell.length_c   1.000
_cell.angle_alpha   90.00
_cell.angle_beta   90.00
_cell.angle_gamma   90.00
#
_symmetry.space_group_name_H-M   'P 1'
#
loop_
_entity.id
_entity.type
_entity.pdbx_description
1 polymer ?
#
loop_
_entity_poly.entity_id
_entity_poly.type
_entity_poly.pdbx_seq_one_letter_code
_entity_poly.pdbx_strand_id
1 'polypeptide(L)'
;MWKKWSEAWQIAAVYVGTVVGAGFATGKEIVEFFTQYGAFGTMGVIISGSLFTWMGARMMVMARRIGAVSYQQFNRYLFGNVMSPFVTIIMTAMIMGVVAVMIAGAGAVFEEQLGMPKQAGITITLCLSLVVMLYDIKGLFSVNALIVPIMVLFSSIVLLKLFAMEKWSSEGWMTIDHSLKAFLAPLSYAAFNLTMAQPVLVPLAQEADDETTVQRGAMIGGLLLTGILLSSHFVLLSFPNVMSYDIPMAEVIRSFFSLFYWVYILVIYGEILTSIIGGVFGLQRQFRTMFSVSNSLFLIALFALLYAASLFRYSSLLSFLYPLFGYISFVFLLLLCVRKMPK
;
A
#
# COMPACT_ATOMS: atom_id res chain seq x y z
N MET A 1 -25.78 -3.23 -15.63
CA MET A 1 -25.58 -2.91 -14.18
C MET A 1 -24.58 -3.85 -13.52
N TRP A 2 -24.69 -5.17 -13.67
CA TRP A 2 -23.79 -6.13 -13.02
C TRP A 2 -22.31 -5.98 -13.42
N LYS A 3 -22.01 -5.73 -14.70
CA LYS A 3 -20.64 -5.44 -15.19
C LYS A 3 -19.99 -4.26 -14.46
N LYS A 4 -20.73 -3.15 -14.28
CA LYS A 4 -20.24 -1.95 -13.58
C LYS A 4 -19.90 -2.21 -12.11
N TRP A 5 -20.72 -3.02 -11.43
CA TRP A 5 -20.45 -3.40 -10.05
C TRP A 5 -19.25 -4.33 -9.93
N SER A 6 -19.11 -5.30 -10.84
CA SER A 6 -17.94 -6.19 -10.89
C SER A 6 -16.64 -5.39 -11.07
N GLU A 7 -16.62 -4.45 -12.01
CA GLU A 7 -15.46 -3.58 -12.25
C GLU A 7 -15.17 -2.66 -11.04
N ALA A 8 -16.21 -2.09 -10.40
CA ALA A 8 -16.02 -1.31 -9.17
C ALA A 8 -15.36 -2.15 -8.05
N TRP A 9 -15.73 -3.41 -7.90
CA TRP A 9 -15.08 -4.33 -6.95
C TRP A 9 -13.64 -4.65 -7.32
N GLN A 10 -13.33 -4.79 -8.62
CA GLN A 10 -11.95 -4.97 -9.09
C GLN A 10 -11.10 -3.74 -8.79
N ILE A 11 -11.64 -2.53 -9.04
CA ILE A 11 -10.98 -1.27 -8.67
C ILE A 11 -10.76 -1.20 -7.17
N ALA A 12 -11.76 -1.56 -6.37
CA ALA A 12 -11.64 -1.58 -4.91
C ALA A 12 -10.56 -2.56 -4.43
N ALA A 13 -10.51 -3.77 -4.99
CA ALA A 13 -9.47 -4.74 -4.66
C ALA A 13 -8.08 -4.23 -5.02
N VAL A 14 -7.90 -3.62 -6.18
CA VAL A 14 -6.62 -2.99 -6.54
C VAL A 14 -6.28 -1.86 -5.61
N TYR A 15 -7.24 -1.01 -5.25
CA TYR A 15 -6.97 0.06 -4.31
C TYR A 15 -6.53 -0.47 -2.95
N VAL A 16 -7.25 -1.44 -2.40
CA VAL A 16 -6.87 -2.07 -1.14
C VAL A 16 -5.47 -2.67 -1.24
N GLY A 17 -5.19 -3.55 -2.23
CA GLY A 17 -3.88 -4.22 -2.33
C GLY A 17 -2.72 -3.31 -2.78
N THR A 18 -3.01 -2.11 -3.30
CA THR A 18 -1.97 -1.11 -3.56
C THR A 18 -1.57 -0.38 -2.27
N VAL A 19 -2.51 -0.18 -1.34
CA VAL A 19 -2.25 0.51 -0.07
C VAL A 19 -1.84 -0.46 1.04
N VAL A 20 -2.45 -1.66 1.08
CA VAL A 20 -2.09 -2.74 2.01
C VAL A 20 -0.77 -3.34 1.54
N GLY A 21 0.33 -2.68 1.89
CA GLY A 21 1.66 -3.21 1.67
C GLY A 21 2.08 -4.19 2.78
N ALA A 22 3.32 -4.66 2.71
CA ALA A 22 3.90 -5.55 3.72
C ALA A 22 3.87 -4.95 5.14
N GLY A 23 4.14 -3.66 5.29
CA GLY A 23 4.10 -2.99 6.60
C GLY A 23 2.71 -2.95 7.21
N PHE A 24 1.67 -2.83 6.37
CA PHE A 24 0.28 -2.97 6.78
C PHE A 24 -0.02 -4.42 7.20
N ALA A 25 0.27 -5.40 6.33
CA ALA A 25 -0.05 -6.81 6.54
C ALA A 25 0.68 -7.41 7.76
N THR A 26 1.90 -6.99 8.03
CA THR A 26 2.65 -7.39 9.24
C THR A 26 2.07 -6.74 10.51
N GLY A 27 1.29 -5.67 10.39
CA GLY A 27 0.80 -4.83 11.49
C GLY A 27 1.80 -3.79 11.98
N LYS A 28 3.04 -3.77 11.46
CA LYS A 28 4.10 -2.90 11.96
C LYS A 28 3.80 -1.43 11.71
N GLU A 29 3.27 -1.09 10.54
CA GLU A 29 2.83 0.28 10.25
C GLU A 29 1.65 0.69 11.13
N ILE A 30 0.71 -0.21 11.38
CA ILE A 30 -0.45 0.09 12.21
C ILE A 30 0.00 0.41 13.64
N VAL A 31 0.99 -0.35 14.13
CA VAL A 31 1.63 -0.09 15.43
C VAL A 31 2.31 1.27 15.47
N GLU A 32 3.15 1.59 14.47
CA GLU A 32 3.91 2.84 14.42
C GLU A 32 3.02 4.08 14.18
N PHE A 33 1.96 3.99 13.39
CA PHE A 33 1.16 5.18 13.08
C PHE A 33 -0.05 5.35 14.00
N PHE A 34 -0.51 4.29 14.67
CA PHE A 34 -1.76 4.32 15.43
C PHE A 34 -1.66 3.65 16.80
N THR A 35 -1.33 2.35 16.87
CA THR A 35 -1.45 1.57 18.12
C THR A 35 -0.54 2.08 19.23
N GLN A 36 0.65 2.61 18.91
CA GLN A 36 1.53 3.20 19.93
C GLN A 36 0.93 4.41 20.66
N TYR A 37 -0.10 5.05 20.08
CA TYR A 37 -0.83 6.19 20.67
C TYR A 37 -2.12 5.78 21.39
N GLY A 38 -2.32 4.48 21.65
CA GLY A 38 -3.47 3.96 22.41
C GLY A 38 -4.82 4.38 21.83
N ALA A 39 -5.72 4.86 22.70
CA ALA A 39 -7.06 5.31 22.33
C ALA A 39 -7.05 6.49 21.35
N PHE A 40 -6.05 7.37 21.42
CA PHE A 40 -5.90 8.48 20.47
C PHE A 40 -5.57 7.95 19.06
N GLY A 41 -4.85 6.82 18.98
CA GLY A 41 -4.61 6.09 17.75
C GLY A 41 -5.88 5.72 17.00
N THR A 42 -6.98 5.40 17.71
CA THR A 42 -8.27 5.07 17.08
C THR A 42 -8.84 6.26 16.31
N MET A 43 -8.73 7.48 16.85
CA MET A 43 -9.10 8.70 16.13
C MET A 43 -8.21 8.88 14.90
N GLY A 44 -6.91 8.61 15.04
CA GLY A 44 -5.97 8.61 13.92
C GLY A 44 -6.39 7.67 12.80
N VAL A 45 -6.81 6.44 13.12
CA VAL A 45 -7.29 5.48 12.12
C VAL A 45 -8.53 6.01 11.41
N ILE A 46 -9.49 6.60 12.13
CA ILE A 46 -10.71 7.19 11.52
C ILE A 46 -10.34 8.34 10.56
N ILE A 47 -9.38 9.20 10.95
CA ILE A 47 -8.89 10.29 10.11
C ILE A 47 -8.22 9.74 8.84
N SER A 48 -7.27 8.81 8.97
CA SER A 48 -6.60 8.21 7.81
C SER A 48 -7.57 7.45 6.90
N GLY A 49 -8.51 6.68 7.48
CA GLY A 49 -9.54 5.96 6.73
C GLY A 49 -10.49 6.90 5.96
N SER A 50 -10.88 8.01 6.59
CA SER A 50 -11.68 9.05 5.94
C SER A 50 -10.91 9.69 4.78
N LEU A 51 -9.62 9.94 4.95
CA LEU A 51 -8.75 10.45 3.89
C LEU A 51 -8.58 9.42 2.77
N PHE A 52 -8.37 8.14 3.05
CA PHE A 52 -8.30 7.11 2.02
C PHE A 52 -9.60 7.04 1.20
N THR A 53 -10.74 7.09 1.86
CA THR A 53 -12.05 7.09 1.19
C THR A 53 -12.24 8.33 0.34
N TRP A 54 -12.10 9.51 0.92
CA TRP A 54 -12.43 10.76 0.23
C TRP A 54 -11.35 11.19 -0.77
N MET A 55 -10.09 11.24 -0.34
CA MET A 55 -8.97 11.67 -1.20
C MET A 55 -8.63 10.64 -2.26
N GLY A 56 -8.74 9.34 -1.96
CA GLY A 56 -8.57 8.29 -2.96
C GLY A 56 -9.58 8.42 -4.10
N ALA A 57 -10.87 8.56 -3.76
CA ALA A 57 -11.92 8.78 -4.75
C ALA A 57 -11.69 10.07 -5.55
N ARG A 58 -11.33 11.16 -4.85
CA ARG A 58 -11.03 12.43 -5.50
C ARG A 58 -9.85 12.32 -6.47
N MET A 59 -8.76 11.67 -6.07
CA MET A 59 -7.57 11.45 -6.89
C MET A 59 -7.90 10.68 -8.16
N MET A 60 -8.61 9.56 -8.03
CA MET A 60 -8.95 8.70 -9.17
C MET A 60 -9.91 9.41 -10.14
N VAL A 61 -10.93 10.09 -9.64
CA VAL A 61 -11.85 10.84 -10.52
C VAL A 61 -11.13 12.01 -11.20
N MET A 62 -10.25 12.73 -10.49
CA MET A 62 -9.42 13.78 -11.11
C MET A 62 -8.54 13.21 -12.21
N ALA A 63 -7.84 12.09 -11.95
CA ALA A 63 -6.98 11.42 -12.91
C ALA A 63 -7.73 11.03 -14.19
N ARG A 64 -8.93 10.47 -14.03
CA ARG A 64 -9.80 10.12 -15.15
C ARG A 64 -10.21 11.34 -15.98
N ARG A 65 -10.70 12.41 -15.34
CA ARG A 65 -11.20 13.59 -16.07
C ARG A 65 -10.11 14.30 -16.86
N ILE A 66 -8.88 14.31 -16.36
CA ILE A 66 -7.74 14.89 -17.10
C ILE A 66 -7.08 13.93 -18.09
N GLY A 67 -7.56 12.68 -18.18
CA GLY A 67 -6.99 11.68 -19.09
C GLY A 67 -5.60 11.18 -18.68
N ALA A 68 -5.24 11.22 -17.39
CA ALA A 68 -3.88 10.94 -16.95
C ALA A 68 -3.54 9.44 -17.06
N VAL A 69 -2.59 9.10 -17.93
CA VAL A 69 -2.07 7.73 -18.12
C VAL A 69 -0.81 7.44 -17.28
N SER A 70 -0.26 8.45 -16.61
CA SER A 70 0.90 8.31 -15.72
C SER A 70 0.83 9.30 -14.55
N TYR A 71 1.52 8.98 -13.45
CA TYR A 71 1.58 9.88 -12.28
C TYR A 71 2.30 11.19 -12.60
N GLN A 72 3.18 11.27 -13.61
CA GLN A 72 3.70 12.56 -14.06
C GLN A 72 2.62 13.45 -14.64
N GLN A 73 1.74 12.94 -15.50
CA GLN A 73 0.65 13.74 -16.06
C GLN A 73 -0.29 14.25 -14.96
N PHE A 74 -0.58 13.39 -13.98
CA PHE A 74 -1.34 13.79 -12.81
C PHE A 74 -0.61 14.84 -11.95
N ASN A 75 0.70 14.69 -11.75
CA ASN A 75 1.50 15.67 -11.04
C ASN A 75 1.60 17.00 -11.79
N ARG A 76 1.58 17.02 -13.13
CA ARG A 76 1.50 18.26 -13.92
C ARG A 76 0.22 19.02 -13.62
N TYR A 77 -0.90 18.32 -13.43
CA TYR A 77 -2.15 18.93 -13.03
C TYR A 77 -2.09 19.49 -11.58
N LEU A 78 -1.55 18.72 -10.64
CA LEU A 78 -1.51 19.12 -9.23
C LEU A 78 -0.44 20.20 -8.94
N PHE A 79 0.79 20.00 -9.37
CA PHE A 79 1.95 20.83 -9.07
C PHE A 79 2.25 21.89 -10.15
N GLY A 80 1.62 21.79 -11.32
CA GLY A 80 1.91 22.65 -12.47
C GLY A 80 3.15 22.20 -13.25
N ASN A 81 3.34 22.79 -14.43
CA ASN A 81 4.37 22.35 -15.39
C ASN A 81 5.81 22.57 -14.91
N VAL A 82 6.04 23.52 -14.00
CA VAL A 82 7.39 23.86 -13.52
C VAL A 82 7.85 22.93 -12.40
N MET A 83 6.99 22.69 -11.40
CA MET A 83 7.35 21.86 -10.24
C MET A 83 7.13 20.36 -10.47
N SER A 84 6.23 19.98 -11.38
CA SER A 84 5.92 18.58 -11.64
C SER A 84 7.13 17.72 -12.02
N PRO A 85 8.05 18.12 -12.91
CA PRO A 85 9.19 17.27 -13.27
C PRO A 85 10.05 16.91 -12.06
N PHE A 86 10.33 17.88 -11.17
CA PHE A 86 11.09 17.66 -9.96
C PHE A 86 10.39 16.68 -9.01
N VAL A 87 9.10 16.91 -8.73
CA VAL A 87 8.31 16.02 -7.86
C VAL A 87 8.20 14.62 -8.45
N THR A 88 8.00 14.51 -9.77
CA THR A 88 7.96 13.24 -10.48
C THR A 88 9.27 12.48 -10.35
N ILE A 89 10.43 13.12 -10.55
CA ILE A 89 11.73 12.45 -10.42
C ILE A 89 11.91 11.91 -9.00
N ILE A 90 11.60 12.72 -7.99
CA ILE A 90 11.71 12.26 -6.60
C ILE A 90 10.76 11.08 -6.38
N MET A 91 9.48 11.20 -6.75
CA MET A 91 8.53 10.09 -6.64
C MET A 91 8.99 8.83 -7.36
N THR A 92 9.57 8.93 -8.57
CA THR A 92 10.13 7.78 -9.28
C THR A 92 11.24 7.12 -8.46
N ALA A 93 12.14 7.90 -7.87
CA ALA A 93 13.18 7.39 -6.98
C ALA A 93 12.59 6.76 -5.70
N MET A 94 11.53 7.36 -5.13
CA MET A 94 10.82 6.82 -3.97
C MET A 94 10.22 5.44 -4.30
N ILE A 95 9.50 5.32 -5.42
CA ILE A 95 8.88 4.07 -5.87
C ILE A 95 9.95 3.00 -6.13
N MET A 96 11.03 3.34 -6.83
CA MET A 96 12.15 2.40 -7.04
C MET A 96 12.75 1.93 -5.71
N GLY A 97 12.94 2.84 -4.76
CA GLY A 97 13.47 2.51 -3.44
C GLY A 97 12.54 1.59 -2.65
N VAL A 98 11.24 1.88 -2.61
CA VAL A 98 10.23 1.04 -1.96
C VAL A 98 10.19 -0.34 -2.61
N VAL A 99 10.18 -0.43 -3.95
CA VAL A 99 10.17 -1.72 -4.66
C VAL A 99 11.44 -2.52 -4.35
N ALA A 100 12.62 -1.90 -4.36
CA ALA A 100 13.88 -2.57 -4.02
C ALA A 100 13.87 -3.10 -2.57
N VAL A 101 13.32 -2.32 -1.63
CA VAL A 101 13.13 -2.72 -0.24
C VAL A 101 12.16 -3.89 -0.11
N MET A 102 11.04 -3.87 -0.85
CA MET A 102 10.07 -4.97 -0.83
C MET A 102 10.66 -6.26 -1.40
N ILE A 103 11.48 -6.18 -2.46
CA ILE A 103 12.21 -7.34 -3.01
C ILE A 103 13.17 -7.92 -1.96
N ALA A 104 13.93 -7.06 -1.26
CA ALA A 104 14.80 -7.50 -0.18
C ALA A 104 14.02 -8.14 0.98
N GLY A 105 12.85 -7.58 1.32
CA GLY A 105 11.92 -8.12 2.31
C GLY A 105 11.35 -9.48 1.92
N ALA A 106 11.01 -9.68 0.64
CA ALA A 106 10.59 -10.98 0.12
C ALA A 106 11.69 -12.05 0.31
N GLY A 107 12.95 -11.68 0.05
CA GLY A 107 14.10 -12.54 0.31
C GLY A 107 14.26 -12.91 1.79
N ALA A 108 14.06 -11.94 2.70
CA ALA A 108 14.12 -12.17 4.14
C ALA A 108 13.03 -13.12 4.62
N VAL A 109 11.79 -13.02 4.10
CA VAL A 109 10.71 -13.97 4.43
C VAL A 109 11.10 -15.41 4.07
N PHE A 110 11.76 -15.62 2.92
CA PHE A 110 12.22 -16.95 2.52
C PHE A 110 13.33 -17.49 3.45
N GLU A 111 14.26 -16.63 3.85
CA GLU A 111 15.36 -16.99 4.75
C GLU A 111 14.88 -17.29 6.17
N GLU A 112 14.09 -16.40 6.75
CA GLU A 112 13.68 -16.47 8.15
C GLU A 112 12.52 -17.43 8.39
N GLN A 113 11.55 -17.50 7.46
CA GLN A 113 10.34 -18.30 7.66
C GLN A 113 10.39 -19.64 6.94
N LEU A 114 11.01 -19.71 5.75
CA LEU A 114 11.03 -20.93 4.93
C LEU A 114 12.35 -21.70 5.00
N GLY A 115 13.38 -21.13 5.65
CA GLY A 115 14.73 -21.71 5.72
C GLY A 115 15.43 -21.84 4.36
N MET A 116 14.97 -21.11 3.34
CA MET A 116 15.55 -21.11 1.99
C MET A 116 16.58 -19.97 1.83
N PRO A 117 17.56 -20.09 0.92
CA PRO A 117 18.50 -19.00 0.67
C PRO A 117 17.79 -17.71 0.25
N LYS A 118 18.20 -16.57 0.82
CA LYS A 118 17.66 -15.24 0.49
C LYS A 118 17.63 -14.95 -1.01
N GLN A 119 18.69 -15.34 -1.75
CA GLN A 119 18.73 -15.12 -3.20
C GLN A 119 17.64 -15.91 -3.95
N ALA A 120 17.24 -17.09 -3.45
CA ALA A 120 16.17 -17.88 -4.04
C ALA A 120 14.83 -17.15 -3.91
N GLY A 121 14.53 -16.61 -2.71
CA GLY A 121 13.33 -15.80 -2.47
C GLY A 121 13.26 -14.57 -3.37
N ILE A 122 14.36 -13.81 -3.50
CA ILE A 122 14.46 -12.67 -4.42
C ILE A 122 14.18 -13.11 -5.86
N THR A 123 14.87 -14.14 -6.34
CA THR A 123 14.77 -14.59 -7.73
C THR A 123 13.35 -15.07 -8.06
N ILE A 124 12.74 -15.87 -7.18
CA ILE A 124 11.35 -16.34 -7.34
C ILE A 124 10.38 -15.15 -7.39
N THR A 125 10.54 -14.19 -6.48
CA THR A 125 9.67 -13.01 -6.42
C THR A 125 9.76 -12.18 -7.70
N LEU A 126 10.96 -11.96 -8.23
CA LEU A 126 11.16 -11.21 -9.48
C LEU A 126 10.58 -11.97 -10.69
N CYS A 127 10.79 -13.28 -10.77
CA CYS A 127 10.21 -14.11 -11.83
C CYS A 127 8.68 -14.05 -11.81
N LEU A 128 8.06 -14.23 -10.64
CA LEU A 128 6.60 -14.12 -10.50
C LEU A 128 6.10 -12.74 -10.87
N SER A 129 6.77 -11.69 -10.38
CA SER A 129 6.42 -10.30 -10.71
C SER A 129 6.50 -10.05 -12.21
N LEU A 130 7.55 -10.52 -12.88
CA LEU A 130 7.70 -10.39 -14.32
C LEU A 130 6.57 -11.09 -15.07
N VAL A 131 6.25 -12.34 -14.72
CA VAL A 131 5.15 -13.09 -15.34
C VAL A 131 3.83 -12.37 -15.19
N VAL A 132 3.52 -11.85 -14.01
CA VAL A 132 2.29 -11.07 -13.79
C VAL A 132 2.28 -9.80 -14.62
N MET A 133 3.42 -9.09 -14.70
CA MET A 133 3.56 -7.86 -15.47
C MET A 133 3.43 -8.05 -16.98
N LEU A 134 3.60 -9.27 -17.52
CA LEU A 134 3.31 -9.58 -18.92
C LEU A 134 1.82 -9.38 -19.25
N TYR A 135 0.93 -9.48 -18.26
CA TYR A 135 -0.51 -9.27 -18.41
C TYR A 135 -0.97 -7.83 -18.11
N ASP A 136 -0.02 -6.90 -17.88
CA ASP A 136 -0.27 -5.47 -17.61
C ASP A 136 -1.31 -5.31 -16.46
N ILE A 137 -2.28 -4.40 -16.60
CA ILE A 137 -3.31 -4.16 -15.57
C ILE A 137 -4.12 -5.41 -15.18
N LYS A 138 -4.31 -6.36 -16.11
CA LYS A 138 -5.04 -7.62 -15.83
C LYS A 138 -4.29 -8.53 -14.87
N GLY A 139 -2.96 -8.51 -14.94
CA GLY A 139 -2.12 -9.21 -13.98
C GLY A 139 -2.31 -8.64 -12.58
N LEU A 140 -2.30 -7.31 -12.47
CA LEU A 140 -2.51 -6.59 -11.23
C LEU A 140 -3.90 -6.87 -10.62
N PHE A 141 -4.95 -6.92 -11.44
CA PHE A 141 -6.28 -7.34 -10.98
C PHE A 141 -6.29 -8.78 -10.46
N SER A 142 -5.66 -9.71 -11.18
CA SER A 142 -5.67 -11.13 -10.83
C SER A 142 -5.04 -11.41 -9.47
N VAL A 143 -3.90 -10.78 -9.16
CA VAL A 143 -3.22 -10.98 -7.87
C VAL A 143 -4.00 -10.33 -6.73
N ASN A 144 -4.46 -9.08 -6.91
CA ASN A 144 -5.22 -8.39 -5.87
C ASN A 144 -6.59 -9.03 -5.61
N ALA A 145 -7.24 -9.61 -6.62
CA ALA A 145 -8.49 -10.35 -6.46
C ALA A 145 -8.33 -11.63 -5.61
N LEU A 146 -7.10 -12.14 -5.47
CA LEU A 146 -6.80 -13.28 -4.61
C LEU A 146 -6.40 -12.84 -3.19
N ILE A 147 -5.42 -11.94 -3.08
CA ILE A 147 -4.79 -11.60 -1.80
C ILE A 147 -5.73 -10.75 -0.93
N VAL A 148 -6.40 -9.74 -1.49
CA VAL A 148 -7.22 -8.80 -0.72
C VAL A 148 -8.39 -9.46 0.01
N PRO A 149 -9.21 -10.35 -0.62
CA PRO A 149 -10.27 -11.04 0.10
C PRO A 149 -9.75 -11.89 1.27
N ILE A 150 -8.58 -12.50 1.11
CA ILE A 150 -7.96 -13.29 2.17
C ILE A 150 -7.52 -12.37 3.32
N MET A 151 -6.92 -11.21 3.04
CA MET A 151 -6.57 -10.21 4.05
C MET A 151 -7.80 -9.70 4.82
N VAL A 152 -8.88 -9.33 4.10
CA VAL A 152 -10.14 -8.91 4.72
C VAL A 152 -10.71 -10.01 5.63
N LEU A 153 -10.64 -11.26 5.18
CA LEU A 153 -11.09 -12.42 5.94
C LEU A 153 -10.28 -12.62 7.23
N PHE A 154 -8.95 -12.59 7.16
CA PHE A 154 -8.11 -12.70 8.36
C PHE A 154 -8.36 -11.55 9.33
N SER A 155 -8.41 -10.31 8.83
CA SER A 155 -8.69 -9.12 9.65
C SER A 155 -10.04 -9.23 10.38
N SER A 156 -11.06 -9.73 9.68
CA SER A 156 -12.40 -9.92 10.24
C SER A 156 -12.45 -11.06 11.27
N ILE A 157 -11.85 -12.21 10.98
CA ILE A 157 -11.86 -13.38 11.87
C ILE A 157 -11.10 -13.09 13.16
N VAL A 158 -9.94 -12.42 13.07
CA VAL A 158 -9.15 -12.07 14.25
C VAL A 158 -9.88 -11.06 15.13
N LEU A 159 -10.58 -10.09 14.54
CA LEU A 159 -11.42 -9.15 15.28
C LEU A 159 -12.60 -9.88 15.97
N LEU A 160 -13.30 -10.78 15.26
CA LEU A 160 -14.39 -11.56 15.85
C LEU A 160 -13.91 -12.43 17.01
N LYS A 161 -12.72 -13.02 16.88
CA LYS A 161 -12.09 -13.81 17.95
C LYS A 161 -11.79 -12.96 19.19
N LEU A 162 -11.28 -11.75 18.99
CA LEU A 162 -11.05 -10.80 20.09
C LEU A 162 -12.34 -10.54 20.86
N PHE A 163 -13.44 -10.22 20.17
CA PHE A 163 -14.73 -9.98 20.82
C PHE A 163 -15.26 -11.21 21.56
N ALA A 164 -15.06 -12.42 21.01
CA ALA A 164 -15.52 -13.65 21.64
C ALA A 164 -14.73 -14.05 22.90
N MET A 165 -13.50 -13.53 23.09
CA MET A 165 -12.67 -13.89 24.24
C MET A 165 -13.02 -13.10 25.51
N GLU A 166 -13.85 -12.04 25.42
CA GLU A 166 -14.25 -11.10 26.50
C GLU A 166 -13.10 -10.48 27.32
N LYS A 167 -11.84 -10.83 27.02
CA LYS A 167 -10.62 -10.30 27.61
C LYS A 167 -10.13 -9.14 26.76
N TRP A 168 -10.72 -7.96 26.98
CA TRP A 168 -10.10 -6.71 26.56
C TRP A 168 -9.00 -6.35 27.56
N SER A 169 -7.73 -6.37 27.13
CA SER A 169 -6.68 -5.75 27.93
C SER A 169 -6.85 -4.24 27.84
N SER A 170 -7.04 -3.58 28.98
CA SER A 170 -7.14 -2.11 29.07
C SER A 170 -5.77 -1.44 29.08
N GLU A 171 -4.68 -2.21 29.17
CA GLU A 171 -3.31 -1.70 29.30
C GLU A 171 -2.91 -0.83 28.09
N GLY A 172 -3.25 -1.24 26.86
CA GLY A 172 -2.97 -0.47 25.65
C GLY A 172 -3.83 0.78 25.47
N TRP A 173 -4.94 0.90 26.20
CA TRP A 173 -5.88 2.02 26.10
C TRP A 173 -5.49 3.21 26.96
N MET A 174 -4.65 3.01 27.98
CA MET A 174 -4.28 4.06 28.94
C MET A 174 -3.13 4.96 28.48
N THR A 175 -2.43 4.60 27.40
CA THR A 175 -1.42 5.47 26.76
C THR A 175 -2.10 6.54 25.93
N ILE A 176 -2.09 7.78 26.43
CA ILE A 176 -2.51 8.96 25.68
C ILE A 176 -1.26 9.84 25.48
N ASP A 177 -0.68 9.76 24.29
CA ASP A 177 0.38 10.68 23.86
C ASP A 177 -0.24 11.80 23.01
N HIS A 178 -0.19 13.03 23.53
CA HIS A 178 -0.65 14.23 22.85
C HIS A 178 0.45 14.94 22.04
N SER A 179 1.56 14.24 21.74
CA SER A 179 2.64 14.79 20.95
C SER A 179 2.19 15.25 19.57
N LEU A 180 2.91 16.23 19.01
CA LEU A 180 2.76 16.62 17.60
C LEU A 180 2.95 15.42 16.66
N LYS A 181 3.78 14.44 17.05
CA LYS A 181 3.98 13.20 16.29
C LYS A 181 2.68 12.40 16.22
N ALA A 182 1.96 12.24 17.33
CA ALA A 182 0.66 11.55 17.37
C ALA A 182 -0.40 12.25 16.50
N PHE A 183 -0.44 13.58 16.52
CA PHE A 183 -1.40 14.35 15.70
C PHE A 183 -1.09 14.29 14.19
N LEU A 184 0.19 14.34 13.81
CA LEU A 184 0.62 14.31 12.42
C LEU A 184 0.71 12.89 11.84
N ALA A 185 0.82 11.85 12.67
CA ALA A 185 0.89 10.46 12.24
C ALA A 185 -0.24 10.05 11.27
N PRO A 186 -1.55 10.28 11.56
CA PRO A 186 -2.62 9.86 10.64
C PRO A 186 -2.58 10.58 9.29
N LEU A 187 -2.22 11.88 9.31
CA LEU A 187 -2.06 12.66 8.08
C LEU A 187 -0.85 12.19 7.28
N SER A 188 0.28 11.91 7.94
CA SER A 188 1.49 11.40 7.32
C SER A 188 1.24 10.04 6.68
N TYR A 189 0.54 9.15 7.39
CA TYR A 189 0.21 7.82 6.91
C TYR A 189 -0.67 7.87 5.66
N ALA A 190 -1.74 8.68 5.70
CA ALA A 190 -2.64 8.84 4.56
C ALA A 190 -1.94 9.50 3.37
N ALA A 191 -1.16 10.55 3.62
CA ALA A 191 -0.37 11.24 2.61
C ALA A 191 0.58 10.29 1.90
N PHE A 192 1.42 9.58 2.65
CA PHE A 192 2.41 8.64 2.13
C PHE A 192 1.76 7.56 1.28
N ASN A 193 0.74 6.89 1.82
CA ASN A 193 0.07 5.78 1.12
C ASN A 193 -0.66 6.25 -0.14
N LEU A 194 -1.32 7.42 -0.12
CA LEU A 194 -1.97 7.94 -1.32
C LEU A 194 -0.94 8.36 -2.39
N THR A 195 0.18 8.97 -2.00
CA THR A 195 1.29 9.28 -2.92
C THR A 195 1.88 8.02 -3.54
N MET A 196 2.10 6.98 -2.74
CA MET A 196 2.61 5.68 -3.22
C MET A 196 1.58 4.89 -4.03
N ALA A 197 0.29 5.16 -3.87
CA ALA A 197 -0.75 4.51 -4.66
C ALA A 197 -1.00 5.19 -6.01
N GLN A 198 -0.58 6.46 -6.20
CA GLN A 198 -0.70 7.17 -7.49
C GLN A 198 -0.25 6.37 -8.71
N PRO A 199 0.90 5.67 -8.70
CA PRO A 199 1.42 5.00 -9.89
C PRO A 199 0.52 3.89 -10.42
N VAL A 200 -0.33 3.31 -9.57
CA VAL A 200 -1.33 2.31 -9.95
C VAL A 200 -2.69 2.95 -10.15
N LEU A 201 -3.16 3.76 -9.20
CA LEU A 201 -4.52 4.27 -9.17
C LEU A 201 -4.80 5.32 -10.26
N VAL A 202 -3.80 6.11 -10.66
CA VAL A 202 -3.95 7.11 -11.72
C VAL A 202 -4.20 6.42 -13.08
N PRO A 203 -3.32 5.52 -13.57
CA PRO A 203 -3.59 4.80 -14.82
C PRO A 203 -4.85 3.92 -14.74
N LEU A 204 -5.11 3.28 -13.60
CA LEU A 204 -6.31 2.46 -13.39
C LEU A 204 -7.60 3.27 -13.57
N ALA A 205 -7.66 4.47 -13.00
CA ALA A 205 -8.84 5.32 -13.11
C ALA A 205 -9.12 5.74 -14.57
N GLN A 206 -8.06 5.90 -15.37
CA GLN A 206 -8.16 6.25 -16.77
C GLN A 206 -8.63 5.07 -17.64
N GLU A 207 -8.22 3.85 -17.33
CA GLU A 207 -8.57 2.65 -18.09
C GLU A 207 -9.98 2.09 -17.78
N ALA A 208 -10.60 2.53 -16.68
CA ALA A 208 -11.95 2.08 -16.31
C ALA A 208 -13.03 2.52 -17.34
N ASP A 209 -14.16 1.81 -17.38
CA ASP A 209 -15.24 2.07 -18.36
C ASP A 209 -15.90 3.45 -18.16
N ASP A 210 -16.18 3.85 -16.91
CA ASP A 210 -16.85 5.12 -16.60
C ASP A 210 -16.50 5.72 -15.24
N GLU A 211 -16.75 7.03 -15.08
CA GLU A 211 -16.41 7.77 -13.86
C GLU A 211 -17.18 7.29 -12.64
N THR A 212 -18.45 6.87 -12.79
CA THR A 212 -19.25 6.39 -11.66
C THR A 212 -18.70 5.07 -11.13
N THR A 213 -18.17 4.22 -12.00
CA THR A 213 -17.49 2.98 -11.63
C THR A 213 -16.20 3.26 -10.88
N VAL A 214 -15.38 4.23 -11.35
CA VAL A 214 -14.18 4.69 -10.64
C VAL A 214 -14.52 5.23 -9.25
N GLN A 215 -15.50 6.12 -9.15
CA GLN A 215 -15.90 6.72 -7.88
C GLN A 215 -16.39 5.65 -6.89
N ARG A 216 -17.23 4.71 -7.34
CA ARG A 216 -17.72 3.61 -6.49
C ARG A 216 -16.59 2.70 -6.05
N GLY A 217 -15.73 2.27 -6.96
CA GLY A 217 -14.60 1.40 -6.64
C GLY A 217 -13.65 2.07 -5.65
N ALA A 218 -13.36 3.35 -5.83
CA ALA A 218 -12.51 4.10 -4.92
C ALA A 218 -13.14 4.28 -3.52
N MET A 219 -14.45 4.58 -3.43
CA MET A 219 -15.16 4.68 -2.15
C MET A 219 -15.21 3.32 -1.43
N ILE A 220 -15.52 2.23 -2.14
CA ILE A 220 -15.54 0.87 -1.58
C ILE A 220 -14.13 0.49 -1.09
N GLY A 221 -13.10 0.74 -1.91
CA GLY A 221 -11.71 0.46 -1.55
C GLY A 221 -11.27 1.21 -0.28
N GLY A 222 -11.56 2.51 -0.20
CA GLY A 222 -11.24 3.30 0.99
C GLY A 222 -11.99 2.88 2.25
N LEU A 223 -13.27 2.48 2.12
CA LEU A 223 -14.04 1.95 3.24
C LEU A 223 -13.51 0.59 3.71
N LEU A 224 -13.14 -0.30 2.78
CA LEU A 224 -12.49 -1.58 3.11
C LEU A 224 -11.17 -1.35 3.83
N LEU A 225 -10.30 -0.47 3.32
CA LEU A 225 -9.05 -0.07 3.97
C LEU A 225 -9.29 0.41 5.41
N THR A 226 -10.30 1.25 5.60
CA THR A 226 -10.69 1.75 6.93
C THR A 226 -11.10 0.61 7.86
N GLY A 227 -11.90 -0.35 7.36
CA GLY A 227 -12.32 -1.52 8.12
C GLY A 227 -11.15 -2.44 8.51
N ILE A 228 -10.22 -2.70 7.58
CA ILE A 228 -9.03 -3.51 7.86
C ILE A 228 -8.12 -2.79 8.87
N LEU A 229 -7.91 -1.48 8.73
CA LEU A 229 -7.13 -0.67 9.68
C LEU A 229 -7.73 -0.71 11.08
N LEU A 230 -9.03 -0.45 11.21
CA LEU A 230 -9.72 -0.44 12.51
C LEU A 230 -9.66 -1.82 13.18
N SER A 231 -9.99 -2.87 12.43
CA SER A 231 -9.97 -4.24 12.96
C SER A 231 -8.58 -4.64 13.43
N SER A 232 -7.55 -4.40 12.62
CA SER A 232 -6.16 -4.69 12.99
C SER A 232 -5.68 -3.84 14.17
N HIS A 233 -6.02 -2.55 14.21
CA HIS A 233 -5.65 -1.66 15.32
C HIS A 233 -6.26 -2.11 16.65
N PHE A 234 -7.56 -2.46 16.71
CA PHE A 234 -8.19 -2.92 17.95
C PHE A 234 -7.61 -4.24 18.46
N VAL A 235 -7.31 -5.15 17.54
CA VAL A 235 -6.63 -6.41 17.85
C VAL A 235 -5.25 -6.15 18.44
N LEU A 236 -4.45 -5.30 17.79
CA LEU A 236 -3.10 -4.98 18.24
C LEU A 236 -3.09 -4.19 19.56
N LEU A 237 -4.06 -3.30 19.79
CA LEU A 237 -4.22 -2.60 21.07
C LEU A 237 -4.44 -3.57 22.23
N SER A 238 -5.09 -4.71 21.95
CA SER A 238 -5.44 -5.70 22.98
C SER A 238 -4.34 -6.73 23.22
N PHE A 239 -3.28 -6.74 22.42
CA PHE A 239 -2.23 -7.75 22.46
C PHE A 239 -0.97 -7.21 23.17
N PRO A 240 -0.34 -7.98 24.07
CA PRO A 240 0.80 -7.48 24.85
C PRO A 240 2.06 -7.35 23.98
N ASN A 241 2.91 -6.38 24.32
CA ASN A 241 4.26 -6.21 23.75
C ASN A 241 4.29 -6.08 22.20
N VAL A 242 3.24 -5.55 21.57
CA VAL A 242 3.19 -5.38 20.10
C VAL A 242 4.32 -4.54 19.52
N MET A 243 4.92 -3.64 20.32
CA MET A 243 6.05 -2.80 19.91
C MET A 243 7.34 -3.61 19.68
N SER A 244 7.53 -4.72 20.42
CA SER A 244 8.77 -5.52 20.35
C SER A 244 8.79 -6.53 19.21
N TYR A 245 7.64 -6.82 18.59
CA TYR A 245 7.57 -7.76 17.47
C TYR A 245 7.88 -7.08 16.15
N ASP A 246 8.63 -7.78 15.29
CA ASP A 246 8.87 -7.34 13.90
C ASP A 246 7.65 -7.58 13.01
N ILE A 247 6.90 -8.67 13.27
CA ILE A 247 5.66 -9.01 12.58
C ILE A 247 4.50 -9.20 13.59
N PRO A 248 3.99 -8.11 14.20
CA PRO A 248 2.99 -8.20 15.27
C PRO A 248 1.74 -9.02 14.92
N MET A 249 1.19 -8.86 13.71
CA MET A 249 -0.05 -9.56 13.32
C MET A 249 0.14 -11.06 13.12
N ALA A 250 1.32 -11.50 12.67
CA ALA A 250 1.61 -12.93 12.58
C ALA A 250 1.62 -13.57 13.97
N GLU A 251 2.04 -12.82 15.01
CA GLU A 251 2.02 -13.31 16.38
C GLU A 251 0.64 -13.40 16.99
N VAL A 252 -0.22 -12.43 16.69
CA VAL A 252 -1.65 -12.53 17.01
C VAL A 252 -2.23 -13.79 16.39
N ILE A 253 -1.95 -14.05 15.11
CA ILE A 253 -2.46 -15.23 14.42
C ILE A 253 -1.86 -16.51 14.98
N ARG A 254 -0.57 -16.53 15.32
CA ARG A 254 0.05 -17.68 16.00
C ARG A 254 -0.66 -18.00 17.32
N SER A 255 -1.04 -16.97 18.07
CA SER A 255 -1.74 -17.12 19.35
C SER A 255 -3.21 -17.52 19.21
N PHE A 256 -3.95 -16.96 18.25
CA PHE A 256 -5.38 -17.23 18.10
C PHE A 256 -5.68 -18.44 17.22
N PHE A 257 -4.84 -18.67 16.22
CA PHE A 257 -5.08 -19.55 15.08
C PHE A 257 -3.78 -20.19 14.59
N SER A 258 -3.06 -20.89 15.47
CA SER A 258 -1.73 -21.47 15.18
C SER A 258 -1.66 -22.28 13.88
N LEU A 259 -2.73 -23.00 13.53
CA LEU A 259 -2.83 -23.78 12.28
C LEU A 259 -2.78 -22.90 11.01
N PHE A 260 -3.22 -21.65 11.11
CA PHE A 260 -3.28 -20.69 10.00
C PHE A 260 -2.07 -19.75 9.93
N TYR A 261 -1.10 -19.89 10.85
CA TYR A 261 0.12 -19.07 10.86
C TYR A 261 0.83 -19.07 9.50
N TRP A 262 1.10 -20.26 8.95
CA TRP A 262 1.77 -20.39 7.65
C TRP A 262 0.97 -19.83 6.49
N VAL A 263 -0.36 -19.95 6.54
CA VAL A 263 -1.25 -19.33 5.56
C VAL A 263 -1.13 -17.82 5.62
N TYR A 264 -1.03 -17.24 6.82
CA TYR A 264 -0.85 -15.80 6.97
C TYR A 264 0.53 -15.30 6.53
N ILE A 265 1.58 -16.07 6.76
CA ILE A 265 2.91 -15.75 6.19
C ILE A 265 2.85 -15.70 4.65
N LEU A 266 2.10 -16.61 4.01
CA LEU A 266 1.86 -16.55 2.56
C LEU A 266 1.05 -15.32 2.15
N VAL A 267 0.12 -14.85 2.99
CA VAL A 267 -0.62 -13.60 2.76
C VAL A 267 0.32 -12.40 2.83
N ILE A 268 1.20 -12.31 3.84
CA ILE A 268 2.22 -11.26 3.95
C ILE A 268 3.13 -11.26 2.72
N TYR A 269 3.59 -12.43 2.30
CA TYR A 269 4.37 -12.56 1.06
C TYR A 269 3.57 -12.12 -0.18
N GLY A 270 2.29 -12.47 -0.23
CA GLY A 270 1.35 -12.00 -1.25
C GLY A 270 1.26 -10.48 -1.31
N GLU A 271 1.22 -9.80 -0.16
CA GLU A 271 1.17 -8.33 -0.10
C GLU A 271 2.51 -7.66 -0.44
N ILE A 272 3.63 -8.32 -0.15
CA ILE A 272 4.95 -7.91 -0.68
C ILE A 272 4.93 -7.99 -2.22
N LEU A 273 4.40 -9.09 -2.77
CA LEU A 273 4.34 -9.32 -4.21
C LEU A 273 3.42 -8.31 -4.92
N THR A 274 2.22 -8.04 -4.40
CA THR A 274 1.29 -7.03 -4.95
C THR A 274 1.91 -5.64 -4.96
N SER A 275 2.64 -5.28 -3.88
CA SER A 275 3.36 -4.00 -3.77
C SER A 275 4.46 -3.86 -4.83
N ILE A 276 5.25 -4.92 -5.05
CA ILE A 276 6.28 -4.94 -6.10
C ILE A 276 5.65 -4.79 -7.48
N ILE A 277 4.59 -5.57 -7.76
CA ILE A 277 3.85 -5.51 -9.03
C ILE A 277 3.29 -4.10 -9.26
N GLY A 278 2.67 -3.50 -8.24
CA GLY A 278 2.11 -2.14 -8.33
C GLY A 278 3.18 -1.08 -8.61
N GLY A 279 4.32 -1.15 -7.91
CA GLY A 279 5.44 -0.24 -8.14
C GLY A 279 6.06 -0.40 -9.54
N VAL A 280 6.30 -1.64 -9.98
CA VAL A 280 6.81 -1.93 -11.33
C VAL A 280 5.83 -1.49 -12.41
N PHE A 281 4.53 -1.73 -12.23
CA PHE A 281 3.47 -1.24 -13.12
C PHE A 281 3.51 0.29 -13.25
N GLY A 282 3.59 0.99 -12.13
CA GLY A 282 3.69 2.44 -12.10
C GLY A 282 4.92 2.98 -12.82
N LEU A 283 6.08 2.38 -12.58
CA LEU A 283 7.33 2.72 -13.27
C LEU A 283 7.20 2.46 -14.78
N GLN A 284 6.70 1.30 -15.18
CA GLN A 284 6.47 0.97 -16.59
C GLN A 284 5.56 1.99 -17.27
N ARG A 285 4.44 2.39 -16.65
CA ARG A 285 3.53 3.41 -17.20
C ARG A 285 4.19 4.77 -17.33
N GLN A 286 4.98 5.17 -16.34
CA GLN A 286 5.74 6.41 -16.40
C GLN A 286 6.77 6.39 -17.53
N PHE A 287 7.55 5.32 -17.67
CA PHE A 287 8.59 5.21 -18.69
C PHE A 287 8.02 5.16 -20.11
N ARG A 288 6.87 4.49 -20.34
CA ARG A 288 6.18 4.49 -21.64
C ARG A 288 5.79 5.89 -22.12
N THR A 289 5.56 6.83 -21.21
CA THR A 289 5.26 8.23 -21.58
C THR A 289 6.50 9.05 -21.94
N MET A 290 7.71 8.56 -21.61
CA MET A 290 8.98 9.28 -21.82
C MET A 290 9.84 8.66 -22.93
N PHE A 291 9.74 7.34 -23.17
CA PHE A 291 10.59 6.61 -24.11
C PHE A 291 9.81 5.62 -24.96
N SER A 292 10.18 5.50 -26.24
CA SER A 292 9.59 4.58 -27.22
C SER A 292 10.34 3.24 -27.31
N VAL A 293 10.56 2.57 -26.18
CA VAL A 293 11.28 1.27 -26.11
C VAL A 293 10.27 0.12 -26.05
N SER A 294 10.65 -1.07 -26.54
CA SER A 294 9.82 -2.27 -26.43
C SER A 294 9.58 -2.64 -24.96
N ASN A 295 8.34 -3.00 -24.62
CA ASN A 295 7.90 -3.19 -23.24
C ASN A 295 8.70 -4.28 -22.50
N SER A 296 9.00 -5.38 -23.19
CA SER A 296 9.72 -6.52 -22.59
C SER A 296 11.17 -6.18 -22.28
N LEU A 297 11.86 -5.42 -23.15
CA LEU A 297 13.24 -5.02 -22.91
C LEU A 297 13.34 -4.04 -21.74
N PHE A 298 12.41 -3.09 -21.64
CA PHE A 298 12.32 -2.19 -20.50
C PHE A 298 12.10 -2.95 -19.19
N LEU A 299 11.16 -3.89 -19.16
CA LEU A 299 10.90 -4.70 -17.97
C LEU A 299 12.14 -5.49 -17.55
N ILE A 300 12.82 -6.16 -18.48
CA ILE A 300 14.05 -6.91 -18.18
C ILE A 300 15.12 -5.97 -17.57
N ALA A 301 15.34 -4.81 -18.16
CA ALA A 301 16.30 -3.83 -17.66
C ALA A 301 15.91 -3.30 -16.27
N LEU A 302 14.63 -3.00 -16.05
CA LEU A 302 14.12 -2.52 -14.76
C LEU A 302 14.27 -3.60 -13.68
N PHE A 303 13.90 -4.84 -13.97
CA PHE A 303 14.06 -5.95 -13.02
C PHE A 303 15.53 -6.21 -12.70
N ALA A 304 16.45 -6.09 -13.66
CA ALA A 304 17.89 -6.18 -13.41
C ALA A 304 18.38 -5.06 -12.49
N LEU A 305 17.92 -3.82 -12.71
CA LEU A 305 18.24 -2.68 -11.85
C LEU A 305 17.69 -2.88 -10.43
N LEU A 306 16.45 -3.33 -10.30
CA LEU A 306 15.81 -3.59 -9.01
C LEU A 306 16.49 -4.74 -8.26
N TYR A 307 16.95 -5.78 -8.96
CA TYR A 307 17.75 -6.84 -8.36
C TYR A 307 19.04 -6.26 -7.77
N ALA A 308 19.80 -5.46 -8.54
CA ALA A 308 21.01 -4.81 -8.05
C ALA A 308 20.72 -3.87 -6.86
N ALA A 309 19.62 -3.11 -6.91
CA ALA A 309 19.20 -2.23 -5.82
C ALA A 309 18.79 -3.01 -4.56
N SER A 310 18.23 -4.22 -4.70
CA SER A 310 17.82 -5.05 -3.55
C SER A 310 19.00 -5.62 -2.75
N LEU A 311 20.22 -5.59 -3.30
CA LEU A 311 21.43 -6.03 -2.60
C LEU A 311 21.92 -5.00 -1.56
N PHE A 312 21.43 -3.76 -1.63
CA PHE A 312 21.76 -2.73 -0.63
C PHE A 312 21.03 -2.98 0.70
N ARG A 313 21.64 -2.53 1.81
CA ARG A 313 21.07 -2.71 3.16
C ARG A 313 19.79 -1.90 3.33
N TYR A 314 18.71 -2.60 3.66
CA TYR A 314 17.37 -2.08 3.99
C TYR A 314 17.38 -0.82 4.87
N SER A 315 18.15 -0.82 5.96
CA SER A 315 18.20 0.25 6.97
C SER A 315 18.73 1.58 6.43
N SER A 316 19.69 1.52 5.49
CA SER A 316 20.33 2.71 4.90
C SER A 316 19.44 3.37 3.85
N LEU A 317 18.63 2.59 3.14
CA LEU A 317 17.70 3.13 2.15
C LEU A 317 16.52 3.84 2.83
N LEU A 318 16.01 3.25 3.92
CA LEU A 318 14.87 3.77 4.67
C LEU A 318 15.16 5.15 5.31
N SER A 319 16.29 5.27 5.99
CA SER A 319 16.66 6.46 6.76
C SER A 319 16.84 7.72 5.90
N PHE A 320 17.32 7.57 4.67
CA PHE A 320 17.47 8.70 3.72
C PHE A 320 16.13 9.09 3.07
N LEU A 321 15.30 8.10 2.75
CA LEU A 321 14.08 8.30 1.97
C LEU A 321 12.92 8.86 2.79
N TYR A 322 12.78 8.48 4.07
CA TYR A 322 11.64 8.83 4.91
C TYR A 322 11.39 10.34 5.11
N PRO A 323 12.42 11.18 5.34
CA PRO A 323 12.22 12.63 5.44
C PRO A 323 11.68 13.25 4.14
N LEU A 324 12.22 12.83 2.99
CA LEU A 324 11.75 13.25 1.67
C LEU A 324 10.32 12.77 1.40
N PHE A 325 10.00 11.55 1.84
CA PHE A 325 8.65 11.00 1.71
C PHE A 325 7.63 11.88 2.42
N GLY A 326 7.92 12.30 3.65
CA GLY A 326 7.02 13.13 4.45
C GLY A 326 6.64 14.43 3.74
N TYR A 327 7.62 15.28 3.42
CA TYR A 327 7.34 16.62 2.87
C TYR A 327 6.56 16.57 1.55
N ILE A 328 6.98 15.72 0.62
CA ILE A 328 6.33 15.63 -0.71
C ILE A 328 4.92 15.07 -0.56
N SER A 329 4.73 14.06 0.27
CA SER A 329 3.42 13.44 0.46
C SER A 329 2.44 14.41 1.11
N PHE A 330 2.89 15.23 2.07
CA PHE A 330 2.05 16.27 2.67
C PHE A 330 1.63 17.34 1.68
N VAL A 331 2.57 17.86 0.89
CA VAL A 331 2.26 18.84 -0.16
C VAL A 331 1.30 18.23 -1.19
N PHE A 332 1.53 16.97 -1.57
CA PHE A 332 0.65 16.21 -2.44
C PHE A 332 -0.77 16.14 -1.88
N LEU A 333 -0.94 15.70 -0.64
CA LEU A 333 -2.24 15.57 0.01
C LEU A 333 -2.97 16.92 0.09
N LEU A 334 -2.24 17.99 0.42
CA LEU A 334 -2.77 19.35 0.46
C LEU A 334 -3.23 19.83 -0.92
N LEU A 335 -2.42 19.64 -1.96
CA LEU A 335 -2.78 20.01 -3.33
C LEU A 335 -3.97 19.22 -3.83
N LEU A 336 -4.03 17.91 -3.52
CA LEU A 336 -5.17 17.06 -3.84
C LEU A 336 -6.46 17.56 -3.17
N CYS A 337 -6.36 18.08 -1.94
CA CYS A 337 -7.46 18.68 -1.20
C CYS A 337 -7.94 20.03 -1.80
N VAL A 338 -7.01 20.88 -2.22
CA VAL A 338 -7.32 22.27 -2.62
C VAL A 338 -7.62 22.41 -4.11
N ARG A 339 -7.01 21.58 -4.98
CA ARG A 339 -7.21 21.66 -6.44
C ARG A 339 -8.67 21.39 -6.80
N LYS A 340 -9.26 22.26 -7.61
CA LYS A 340 -10.65 22.12 -8.09
C LYS A 340 -10.78 20.84 -8.91
N MET A 341 -11.97 20.24 -8.90
CA MET A 341 -12.25 19.10 -9.77
C MET A 341 -12.15 19.57 -11.24
N PRO A 342 -11.41 18.88 -12.12
CA PRO A 342 -11.46 19.12 -13.56
C PRO A 342 -12.90 18.94 -14.06
N LYS A 343 -13.30 19.73 -15.06
CA LYS A 343 -14.63 19.62 -15.67
C LYS A 343 -14.66 18.51 -16.69
#